data_AF-A0A971BLB9-F1
#
_entry.id   AF-A0A971BLB9-F1
#
_cell.length_a   1.000
_cell.length_b   1.000
_cell.length_c   1.000
_cell.angle_alpha   90.00
_cell.angle_beta   90.00
_cell.angle_gamma   90.00
#
_symmetry.space_group_name_H-M   'P 1'
#
loop_
_entity.id
_entity.type
_entity.pdbx_description
1 polymer ?
#
loop_
_entity_poly.entity_id
_entity_poly.type
_entity_poly.pdbx_seq_one_letter_code
_entity_poly.pdbx_strand_id
1 'polypeptide(L)' 'MPILLGLAIALTAGLLMTRIMRLLNLPNVTGYLIAGLIIGPFCAKLLSIEIIDALGAITTVALG' A
#
# COMPACT_ATOMS: atom_id res chain seq x y z
N MET A 1 14.16 6.13 -9.84
CA MET A 1 14.13 4.69 -10.20
C MET A 1 13.57 3.75 -9.13
N PRO A 2 13.66 3.99 -7.80
CA PRO A 2 13.00 3.11 -6.82
C PRO A 2 11.48 3.35 -6.65
N ILE A 3 10.98 4.53 -7.03
CA ILE A 3 9.57 4.91 -6.85
C ILE A 3 8.60 4.04 -7.66
N LEU A 4 8.88 3.77 -8.94
CA LEU A 4 8.04 2.90 -9.77
C LEU A 4 8.00 1.47 -9.25
N LEU A 5 9.14 0.96 -8.76
CA LEU A 5 9.23 -0.37 -8.17
C LEU A 5 8.44 -0.46 -6.85
N GLY A 6 8.61 0.54 -5.98
CA GLY A 6 7.84 0.66 -4.73
C GLY A 6 6.34 0.77 -4.98
N LEU A 7 5.93 1.55 -5.98
CA LEU A 7 4.53 1.68 -6.38
C LEU A 7 3.96 0.35 -6.92
N ALA A 8 4.71 -0.33 -7.79
CA ALA A 8 4.30 -1.63 -8.31
C ALA A 8 4.09 -2.64 -7.18
N ILE A 9 5.02 -2.72 -6.22
CA ILE A 9 4.90 -3.61 -5.07
C ILE A 9 3.71 -3.23 -4.19
N ALA A 10 3.53 -1.93 -3.90
CA ALA A 10 2.39 -1.43 -3.11
C ALA A 10 1.04 -1.77 -3.76
N LEU A 11 0.91 -1.59 -5.07
CA LEU A 11 -0.30 -1.94 -5.82
C LEU A 11 -0.55 -3.45 -5.85
N THR A 12 0.49 -4.24 -6.10
CA THR A 12 0.36 -5.70 -6.19
C THR A 12 -0.03 -6.29 -4.84
N ALA A 13 0.62 -5.84 -3.76
CA ALA A 13 0.34 -6.32 -2.42
C ALA A 13 -0.99 -5.80 -1.87
N GLY A 14 -1.38 -4.55 -2.18
CA GLY A 14 -2.72 -4.03 -1.89
C GLY A 14 -3.83 -4.87 -2.57
N LEU A 15 -3.64 -5.22 -3.85
CA LEU A 15 -4.60 -6.03 -4.61
C LEU A 15 -4.67 -7.49 -4.14
N LEU A 16 -3.53 -8.07 -3.76
CA LEU A 16 -3.48 -9.42 -3.18
C LEU A 16 -4.18 -9.47 -1.82
N MET A 17 -4.00 -8.44 -1.00
CA MET A 17 -4.62 -8.37 0.33
C MET A 17 -6.14 -8.30 0.28
N THR A 18 -6.72 -7.75 -0.80
CA THR A 18 -8.18 -7.76 -1.03
C THR A 18 -8.74 -9.19 -1.08
N ARG A 19 -7.99 -10.14 -1.66
CA ARG A 19 -8.41 -11.55 -1.72
C ARG A 19 -8.18 -12.25 -0.38
N ILE A 20 -7.06 -11.96 0.29
CA ILE A 20 -6.73 -12.55 1.60
C ILE A 20 -7.76 -12.16 2.66
N MET A 21 -8.17 -10.89 2.72
CA MET A 21 -9.19 -10.46 3.70
C MET A 21 -10.55 -11.10 3.46
N ARG A 22 -10.91 -11.30 2.20
CA ARG A 22 -12.15 -11.99 1.85
C ARG A 22 -12.14 -13.45 2.31
N LEU A 23 -10.97 -14.09 2.31
CA LEU A 23 -10.78 -15.45 2.83
C LEU A 23 -10.79 -15.50 4.37
N LEU A 24 -10.30 -14.44 5.02
CA LEU A 24 -10.26 -14.31 6.48
C LEU A 24 -11.57 -13.76 7.09
N ASN A 25 -12.62 -13.53 6.27
CA ASN A 25 -13.90 -12.90 6.69
C ASN A 25 -13.74 -11.53 7.39
N LEU A 26 -12.67 -10.81 7.11
CA LEU A 26 -12.40 -9.50 7.70
C LEU A 26 -12.79 -8.36 6.75
N PRO A 27 -13.11 -7.16 7.27
CA PRO A 27 -13.42 -6.01 6.44
C PRO A 27 -12.27 -5.72 5.48
N ASN A 28 -12.59 -5.47 4.21
CA ASN A 28 -11.58 -5.17 3.18
C ASN A 28 -10.69 -3.98 3.57
N VAL A 29 -11.26 -3.00 4.27
CA VAL A 29 -10.58 -1.78 4.74
C VAL A 29 -9.44 -2.11 5.71
N THR A 30 -9.65 -3.09 6.60
CA THR A 30 -8.62 -3.55 7.55
C THR A 30 -7.47 -4.24 6.82
N GLY A 31 -7.75 -4.94 5.73
CA GLY A 31 -6.74 -5.53 4.85
C GLY A 31 -5.78 -4.53 4.27
N TYR A 32 -6.31 -3.47 3.68
CA TYR A 32 -5.47 -2.43 3.08
C TYR A 32 -4.58 -1.74 4.12
N LEU A 33 -5.07 -1.51 5.34
CA LEU A 33 -4.25 -0.97 6.43
C LEU A 33 -3.12 -1.91 6.86
N ILE A 34 -3.41 -3.21 6.99
CA ILE A 34 -2.40 -4.21 7.37
C ILE A 34 -1.36 -4.37 6.25
N ALA A 35 -1.78 -4.43 4.99
CA ALA A 35 -0.86 -4.46 3.86
C ALA A 35 0.03 -3.21 3.82
N GLY A 36 -0.55 -2.02 3.97
CA GLY A 36 0.18 -0.76 4.04
C GLY A 36 1.19 -0.71 5.19
N LEU A 37 0.85 -1.27 6.35
CA LEU A 37 1.75 -1.37 7.50
C LEU A 37 2.91 -2.34 7.25
N ILE A 38 2.63 -3.50 6.65
CA ILE A 38 3.64 -4.50 6.31
C ILE A 38 4.62 -3.96 5.26
N ILE A 39 4.11 -3.36 4.18
CA ILE A 39 4.91 -2.84 3.05
C ILE A 39 5.57 -1.50 3.42
N GLY A 40 4.98 -0.78 4.37
CA GLY A 40 5.42 0.52 4.82
C GLY A 40 6.80 0.52 5.50
N PRO A 41 7.30 1.71 5.86
CA PRO A 41 8.63 1.90 6.44
C PRO A 41 8.84 1.17 7.77
N PHE A 42 7.75 0.76 8.43
CA PHE A 42 7.74 0.22 9.78
C PHE A 42 8.10 -1.29 9.84
N CYS A 43 7.75 -2.07 8.82
CA CYS A 43 8.01 -3.52 8.78
C CYS A 43 8.94 -3.95 7.65
N ALA A 44 8.62 -3.63 6.39
CA ALA A 44 9.43 -4.03 5.23
C ALA A 44 10.47 -2.99 4.80
N LYS A 45 10.38 -1.74 5.31
CA LYS A 45 11.25 -0.61 4.93
C LYS A 45 11.34 -0.35 3.40
N LEU A 46 10.36 -0.87 2.67
CA LEU A 46 10.33 -0.86 1.20
C LEU A 46 9.83 0.47 0.65
N LEU A 47 8.98 1.15 1.42
CA LEU A 47 8.49 2.50 1.13
C LEU A 47 9.16 3.49 2.09
N SER A 48 10.15 4.24 1.59
CA SER A 48 10.76 5.37 2.32
C SER A 48 9.78 6.55 2.44
N ILE A 49 10.00 7.40 3.45
CA ILE A 49 9.25 8.66 3.65
C ILE A 49 9.15 9.49 2.36
N GLU A 50 10.24 9.56 1.59
CA GLU A 50 10.31 10.30 0.32
C GLU A 50 9.34 9.77 -0.75
N ILE A 51 9.09 8.46 -0.75
CA ILE A 51 8.14 7.81 -1.67
C ILE A 51 6.71 8.09 -1.22
N ILE A 52 6.47 8.09 0.10
CA ILE A 52 5.15 8.41 0.68
C ILE A 52 4.78 9.88 0.39
N ASP A 53 5.73 10.81 0.54
CA ASP A 53 5.52 12.21 0.17
C ASP A 53 5.23 12.38 -1.33
N ALA A 54 5.94 11.64 -2.20
CA ALA A 54 5.66 11.64 -3.64
C ALA A 54 4.29 11.03 -3.98
N LEU A 55 3.79 10.09 -3.18
CA LEU A 55 2.43 9.52 -3.31
C LEU A 55 1.32 10.52 -2.94
N GLY A 56 1.65 11.66 -2.31
CA GLY A 56 0.69 12.72 -2.00
C GLY A 56 -0.11 13.18 -3.23
N ALA A 57 0.54 13.26 -4.39
CA ALA A 57 -0.12 13.58 -5.66
C ALA A 57 -1.13 12.51 -6.11
N ILE A 58 -0.88 11.23 -5.79
CA ILE A 58 -1.83 10.15 -6.09
C ILE A 58 -3.03 10.23 -5.15
N THR A 59 -2.83 10.58 -3.87
CA THR A 59 -3.96 10.79 -2.95
C THR A 59 -4.82 11.98 -3.34
N THR A 60 -4.24 13.08 -3.81
CA THR A 60 -5.03 14.24 -4.28
C THR A 60 -5.82 13.92 -5.55
N VAL A 61 -5.26 13.14 -6.48
CA VAL A 61 -5.99 12.67 -7.67
C VAL A 61 -7.05 11.62 -7.32
N ALA A 62 -6.84 10.80 -6.29
CA ALA A 62 -7.80 9.79 -5.86
C ALA A 62 -8.96 10.35 -5.00
N LEU A 63 -8.71 11.44 -4.26
CA LEU A 63 -9.71 12.15 -3.45
C LEU A 63 -10.41 13.28 -4.22
N GLY A 64 -9.80 13.75 -5.31
CA GLY A 64 -10.28 14.83 -6.17
C GLY A 64 -11.45 14.42 -7.06
#